data_AF-A0A624M812-F1
#
_entry.id   AF-A0A624M812-F1
#
_cell.length_a   1.000
_cell.length_b   1.000
_cell.length_c   1.000
_cell.angle_alpha   90.00
_cell.angle_beta   90.00
_cell.angle_gamma   90.00
#
_symmetry.space_group_name_H-M   'P 1'
#
loop_
_entity.id
_entity.type
_entity.pdbx_description
1 polymer ?
#
loop_
_entity_poly.entity_id
_entity_poly.type
_entity_poly.pdbx_seq_one_letter_code
_entity_poly.pdbx_strand_id
1 'polypeptide(L)'
;MNKLFSIFLLLPLAVYAEPPKIVSPIDHAPLFHACSEKQENLNISSNQLIDKLVAIYHINRKTAERVVSLLDTIPAAAQPGFDCSNVDTEYNNIHK
;
A
#
# COMPACT_ATOMS: atom_id res chain seq x y z
N MET A 1 -54.24 23.17 16.32
CA MET A 1 -53.10 23.25 15.38
C MET A 1 -51.95 22.45 15.99
N ASN A 2 -51.82 21.17 15.63
CA ASN A 2 -50.81 20.28 16.22
C ASN A 2 -49.47 20.51 15.51
N LYS A 3 -48.47 20.98 16.26
CA LYS A 3 -47.09 21.10 15.78
C LYS A 3 -46.40 19.76 16.02
N LEU A 4 -46.20 18.98 14.96
CA LEU A 4 -45.38 17.78 14.98
C LEU A 4 -43.91 18.19 15.08
N PHE A 5 -43.30 17.93 16.23
CA PHE A 5 -41.86 18.02 16.44
C PHE A 5 -41.18 16.93 15.62
N SER A 6 -40.44 17.31 14.59
CA SER A 6 -39.61 16.39 13.82
C SER A 6 -38.33 16.13 14.63
N ILE A 7 -38.27 14.96 15.27
CA ILE A 7 -37.06 14.49 15.96
C ILE A 7 -36.08 14.07 14.86
N PHE A 8 -35.08 14.93 14.62
CA PHE A 8 -33.96 14.64 13.74
C PHE A 8 -33.04 13.63 14.45
N LEU A 9 -33.26 12.35 14.19
CA LEU A 9 -32.40 11.25 14.63
C LEU A 9 -31.05 11.37 13.89
N LEU A 10 -30.06 11.98 14.55
CA LEU A 10 -28.66 11.93 14.11
C LEU A 10 -28.18 10.47 14.25
N LEU A 11 -28.13 9.75 13.13
CA LEU A 11 -27.42 8.48 13.07
C LEU A 11 -25.94 8.74 13.37
N PRO A 12 -25.32 8.01 14.32
CA PRO A 12 -23.88 8.04 14.44
C PRO A 12 -23.31 7.48 13.14
N LEU A 13 -22.53 8.29 12.42
CA LEU A 13 -21.64 7.80 11.38
C LEU A 13 -20.78 6.74 12.05
N ALA A 14 -21.06 5.46 11.76
CA ALA A 14 -20.17 4.38 12.13
C ALA A 14 -18.82 4.74 11.49
N VAL A 15 -17.88 5.18 12.32
CA VAL A 15 -16.48 5.29 11.95
C VAL A 15 -16.08 3.87 11.59
N TYR A 16 -16.12 3.56 10.30
CA TYR A 16 -15.58 2.34 9.75
C TYR A 16 -14.07 2.51 9.90
N ALA A 17 -13.56 2.18 11.10
CA ALA A 17 -12.15 2.04 11.31
C ALA A 17 -11.72 0.91 10.37
N GLU A 18 -11.13 1.26 9.23
CA GLU A 18 -10.50 0.27 8.37
C GLU A 18 -9.53 -0.51 9.27
N PRO A 19 -9.59 -1.85 9.29
CA PRO A 19 -8.63 -2.62 10.06
C PRO A 19 -7.23 -2.21 9.57
N PRO A 20 -6.24 -2.11 10.47
CA PRO A 20 -4.89 -1.70 10.10
C PRO A 20 -4.43 -2.56 8.93
N LYS A 21 -4.11 -1.89 7.82
CA LYS A 21 -3.66 -2.55 6.59
C LYS A 21 -2.22 -2.97 6.84
N ILE A 22 -2.05 -4.09 7.52
CA ILE A 22 -0.73 -4.70 7.72
C ILE A 22 -0.35 -5.40 6.42
N VAL A 23 0.90 -5.25 5.98
CA VAL A 23 1.43 -6.01 4.83
C VAL A 23 1.18 -7.51 5.07
N SER A 24 0.59 -8.19 4.09
CA SER A 24 0.36 -9.64 4.19
C SER A 24 1.70 -10.38 4.22
N PRO A 25 1.85 -11.47 5.00
CA PRO A 25 3.09 -12.27 5.03
C PRO A 25 3.60 -12.68 3.63
N ILE A 26 2.69 -12.99 2.70
CA ILE A 26 3.01 -13.37 1.32
C ILE A 26 3.54 -12.21 0.46
N ASP A 27 3.37 -10.97 0.91
CA ASP A 27 3.77 -9.76 0.20
C ASP A 27 5.10 -9.19 0.71
N HIS A 28 5.65 -9.63 1.85
CA HIS A 28 6.91 -9.08 2.39
C HIS A 28 8.09 -9.21 1.41
N ALA A 29 8.39 -10.42 0.93
CA ALA A 29 9.50 -10.62 -0.01
C ALA A 29 9.25 -9.95 -1.37
N PRO A 30 8.04 -10.05 -1.99
CA PRO A 30 7.72 -9.28 -3.19
C PRO A 30 7.86 -7.76 -3.03
N LEU A 31 7.42 -7.21 -1.90
CA LEU A 31 7.53 -5.78 -1.60
C LEU A 31 8.98 -5.34 -1.44
N PHE A 32 9.81 -6.16 -0.78
CA PHE A 32 11.26 -5.95 -0.70
C PHE A 32 11.88 -5.89 -2.10
N HIS A 33 11.60 -6.87 -2.97
CA HIS A 33 12.12 -6.89 -4.35
C HIS A 33 11.65 -5.68 -5.16
N ALA A 34 10.38 -5.29 -5.03
CA ALA A 34 9.84 -4.12 -5.71
C ALA A 34 10.56 -2.84 -5.27
N CYS A 35 10.84 -2.71 -3.97
CA CYS A 35 11.60 -1.59 -3.43
C CYS A 35 13.03 -1.58 -3.94
N SER A 36 13.74 -2.72 -3.91
CA SER A 36 15.13 -2.81 -4.37
C SER A 36 15.27 -2.40 -5.83
N GLU A 37 14.40 -2.91 -6.71
CA GLU A 37 14.37 -2.56 -8.12
C GLU A 37 14.07 -1.07 -8.35
N LYS A 38 13.19 -0.47 -7.54
CA LYS A 38 12.93 0.98 -7.57
C LYS A 38 14.14 1.79 -7.08
N GLN A 39 14.89 1.30 -6.10
CA GLN A 39 16.11 1.96 -5.64
C GLN A 39 17.26 1.85 -6.64
N GLU A 40 17.35 0.75 -7.40
CA GLU A 40 18.30 0.61 -8.51
C GLU A 40 17.95 1.55 -9.69
N ASN A 41 16.67 1.80 -9.92
CA ASN A 41 16.20 2.75 -10.92
C ASN A 41 14.97 3.53 -10.45
N LEU A 42 15.20 4.71 -9.87
CA LEU A 42 14.13 5.54 -9.27
C LEU A 42 13.06 6.00 -10.27
N ASN A 43 13.39 6.04 -11.57
CA ASN A 43 12.48 6.45 -12.63
C ASN A 43 11.77 5.27 -13.30
N ILE A 44 11.88 4.05 -12.76
CA ILE A 44 11.17 2.89 -13.28
C ILE A 44 9.65 3.12 -13.19
N SER A 45 8.94 2.91 -14.30
CA SER A 45 7.48 2.97 -14.27
C SER A 45 6.88 1.76 -13.55
N SER A 46 5.68 1.91 -12.98
CA SER A 46 4.98 0.81 -12.29
C SER A 46 4.82 -0.43 -13.18
N ASN A 47 4.53 -0.27 -14.47
CA ASN A 47 4.42 -1.39 -15.42
C ASN A 47 5.76 -2.13 -15.63
N GLN A 48 6.86 -1.38 -15.80
CA GLN A 48 8.20 -1.98 -15.93
C GLN A 48 8.61 -2.71 -14.65
N LEU A 49 8.25 -2.15 -13.49
CA LEU A 49 8.51 -2.78 -12.20
C LEU A 49 7.71 -4.08 -12.05
N ILE A 50 6.42 -4.07 -12.38
CA ILE A 50 5.56 -5.27 -12.41
C ILE A 50 6.17 -6.34 -13.34
N ASP A 51 6.58 -5.97 -14.55
CA ASP A 51 7.13 -6.93 -15.51
C ASP A 51 8.46 -7.54 -15.01
N LYS A 52 9.30 -6.76 -14.33
CA LYS A 52 10.52 -7.27 -13.66
C LYS A 52 10.19 -8.25 -12.52
N LEU A 53 9.24 -7.92 -11.66
CA LEU A 53 8.78 -8.80 -10.58
C LEU A 53 8.29 -10.15 -11.10
N VAL A 54 7.57 -10.15 -12.22
CA VAL A 54 7.10 -11.36 -12.87
C VAL A 54 8.24 -12.15 -13.52
N ALA A 55 9.10 -11.49 -14.29
CA ALA A 55 10.11 -12.15 -15.11
C ALA A 55 11.33 -12.64 -14.31
N ILE A 56 11.81 -11.85 -13.35
CA ILE A 56 13.06 -12.10 -12.62
C ILE A 56 12.78 -12.84 -11.32
N TYR A 57 11.77 -12.41 -10.58
CA TYR A 57 11.47 -12.93 -9.24
C TYR A 57 10.37 -13.99 -9.23
N HIS A 58 9.83 -14.34 -10.40
CA HIS A 58 8.75 -15.33 -10.58
C HIS A 58 7.51 -15.06 -9.71
N ILE A 59 7.24 -13.78 -9.43
CA ILE A 59 6.06 -13.35 -8.68
C ILE A 59 4.88 -13.36 -9.65
N ASN A 60 3.74 -13.93 -9.25
CA ASN A 60 2.55 -13.88 -10.11
C ASN A 60 2.11 -12.41 -10.33
N ARG A 61 1.57 -12.11 -11.52
CA ARG A 61 1.23 -10.73 -11.92
C ARG A 61 0.30 -10.02 -10.93
N LYS A 62 -0.69 -10.72 -10.37
CA LYS A 62 -1.65 -10.15 -9.41
C LYS A 62 -0.96 -9.71 -8.11
N THR A 63 -0.03 -10.52 -7.59
CA THR A 63 0.79 -10.16 -6.43
C THR A 63 1.72 -9.00 -6.77
N ALA A 64 2.35 -9.01 -7.95
CA ALA A 64 3.23 -7.92 -8.40
C ALA A 64 2.50 -6.57 -8.46
N GLU A 65 1.31 -6.53 -9.08
CA GLU A 65 0.45 -5.33 -9.13
C GLU A 65 0.10 -4.83 -7.73
N ARG A 66 -0.29 -5.75 -6.84
CA ARG A 66 -0.61 -5.42 -5.45
C ARG A 66 0.59 -4.80 -4.75
N VAL A 67 1.77 -5.42 -4.79
CA VAL A 67 2.93 -4.90 -4.05
C VAL A 67 3.48 -3.61 -4.61
N VAL A 68 3.39 -3.39 -5.93
CA VAL A 68 3.74 -2.08 -6.51
C VAL A 68 2.76 -1.00 -6.03
N SER A 69 1.46 -1.32 -5.95
CA SER A 69 0.48 -0.41 -5.34
C SER A 69 0.75 -0.14 -3.87
N LEU A 70 1.25 -1.12 -3.09
CA LEU A 70 1.66 -0.90 -1.70
C LEU A 70 2.88 0.05 -1.66
N LEU A 71 3.90 -0.22 -2.48
CA LEU A 71 5.13 0.57 -2.54
C LEU A 71 4.88 2.04 -2.90
N ASP A 72 3.96 2.30 -3.83
CA ASP A 72 3.63 3.65 -4.27
C ASP A 72 2.96 4.51 -3.18
N THR A 73 2.50 3.90 -2.09
CA THR A 73 1.99 4.63 -0.90
C THR A 73 3.07 5.02 0.11
N ILE A 74 4.35 4.69 -0.15
CA ILE A 74 5.48 4.96 0.74
C ILE A 74 6.34 6.08 0.12
N PRO A 75 6.14 7.38 0.47
CA PRO A 75 6.87 8.48 -0.16
C PRO A 75 8.39 8.39 0.00
N ALA A 76 8.84 7.84 1.14
CA ALA A 76 10.26 7.64 1.42
C ALA A 76 10.92 6.64 0.44
N ALA A 77 10.18 5.65 -0.05
CA ALA A 77 10.69 4.65 -1.00
C ALA A 77 10.98 5.22 -2.39
N ALA A 78 10.51 6.44 -2.69
CA ALA A 78 10.86 7.18 -3.90
C ALA A 78 12.13 8.05 -3.75
N GLN A 79 12.72 8.11 -2.55
CA GLN A 79 13.95 8.87 -2.31
C GLN A 79 15.18 7.98 -2.54
N PRO A 80 16.28 8.52 -3.10
CA PRO A 80 17.53 7.79 -3.24
C PRO A 80 18.08 7.36 -1.87
N GLY A 81 18.53 6.10 -1.77
CA GLY A 81 19.17 5.58 -0.57
C GLY A 81 18.18 5.14 0.52
N PHE A 82 16.91 4.95 0.17
CA PHE A 82 15.93 4.37 1.08
C PHE A 82 16.29 2.90 1.40
N ASP A 83 16.22 2.55 2.68
CA ASP A 83 16.50 1.19 3.14
C ASP A 83 15.29 0.27 2.95
N CYS A 84 15.34 -0.53 1.89
CA CYS A 84 14.28 -1.49 1.57
C CYS A 84 14.11 -2.62 2.60
N SER A 85 15.06 -2.84 3.51
CA SER A 85 14.91 -3.86 4.55
C SER A 85 13.77 -3.57 5.54
N ASN A 86 13.34 -2.30 5.62
CA ASN A 86 12.25 -1.84 6.50
C ASN A 86 11.00 -1.38 5.73
N VAL A 87 10.88 -1.69 4.43
CA VAL A 87 9.79 -1.19 3.57
C VAL A 87 8.39 -1.59 4.06
N ASP A 88 8.26 -2.78 4.64
CA ASP A 88 7.04 -3.28 5.24
C ASP A 88 6.67 -2.50 6.51
N THR A 89 7.67 -2.18 7.34
CA THR A 89 7.52 -1.38 8.55
C THR A 89 7.08 0.04 8.20
N GLU A 90 7.67 0.65 7.18
CA GLU A 90 7.27 1.97 6.68
C GLU A 90 5.84 1.97 6.15
N TYR A 91 5.46 0.97 5.33
CA TYR A 91 4.08 0.83 4.89
C TYR A 91 3.11 0.75 6.07
N ASN A 92 3.40 -0.13 7.03
CA ASN A 92 2.58 -0.35 8.21
C ASN A 92 2.49 0.91 9.07
N ASN A 93 3.56 1.70 9.19
CA ASN A 93 3.55 2.95 9.96
C ASN A 93 2.66 4.03 9.32
N ILE A 94 2.57 4.07 7.99
CA ILE A 94 1.71 5.01 7.26
C ILE A 94 0.22 4.66 7.40
N HIS A 95 -0.11 3.37 7.54
CA HIS A 95 -1.49 2.86 7.49
C HIS A 95 -2.01 2.27 8.83
N LYS A 96 -1.36 2.64 9.94
CA LYS A 96 -1.73 2.27 11.32
C LYS A 96 -2.81 3.18 11.90
#